data_AF-A0A7V4N1Z2-F1
#
_entry.id   AF-A0A7V4N1Z2-F1
#
_cell.length_a   1.000
_cell.length_b   1.000
_cell.length_c   1.000
_cell.angle_alpha   90.00
_cell.angle_beta   90.00
_cell.angle_gamma   90.00
#
_symmetry.space_group_name_H-M   'P 1'
#
loop_
_entity.id
_entity.type
_entity.pdbx_description
1 polymer ?
#
loop_
_entity_poly.entity_id
_entity_poly.type
_entity_poly.pdbx_seq_one_letter_code
_entity_poly.pdbx_strand_id
1 'polypeptide(L)' 'TGADGIFLETHPDPSHALSDGANMLPLDQLDSLIHKLVILRKAVNSL' A
#
# COMPACT_ATOMS: atom_id res chain seq x y z
N THR A 1 9.05 4.25 -15.10
CA THR A 1 10.14 3.78 -14.21
C THR A 1 9.52 2.87 -13.15
N GLY A 2 10.33 2.22 -12.30
CA GLY A 2 9.85 1.34 -11.22
C GLY A 2 10.61 1.58 -9.91
N ALA A 3 10.26 0.84 -8.87
CA ALA A 3 10.94 0.82 -7.58
C ALA A 3 11.13 -0.63 -7.10
N ASP A 4 12.16 -0.87 -6.30
CA ASP A 4 12.46 -2.20 -5.74
C ASP A 4 11.60 -2.55 -4.53
N GLY A 5 11.06 -1.54 -3.85
CA GLY A 5 10.18 -1.70 -2.70
C GLY A 5 9.31 -0.47 -2.45
N ILE A 6 8.32 -0.65 -1.59
CA ILE A 6 7.47 0.42 -1.07
C ILE A 6 7.39 0.30 0.45
N PHE A 7 7.19 1.44 1.11
CA PHE A 7 6.90 1.51 2.53
C PHE A 7 5.48 2.05 2.70
N LEU A 8 4.70 1.42 3.58
CA LEU A 8 3.32 1.79 3.87
C LEU A 8 3.09 1.71 5.38
N GLU A 9 2.51 2.76 5.94
CA GLU A 9 1.96 2.73 7.29
C GLU A 9 0.48 2.37 7.21
N THR A 10 -0.01 1.58 8.16
CA THR A 10 -1.39 1.10 8.15
C THR A 10 -1.96 1.11 9.56
N HIS A 11 -3.28 1.27 9.68
CA HIS A 11 -3.97 1.13 10.95
C HIS A 11 -5.34 0.47 10.75
N PRO A 12 -5.83 -0.36 11.70
CA PRO A 12 -7.20 -0.89 11.65
C PRO A 12 -8.26 0.21 11.61
N ASP A 13 -7.97 1.35 12.23
CA ASP A 13 -8.82 2.53 12.24
C ASP A 13 -7.97 3.81 12.23
N PRO A 14 -7.57 4.33 11.05
CA PRO A 14 -6.67 5.46 10.96
C PRO A 14 -7.18 6.73 11.69
N SER A 15 -8.49 6.87 11.89
CA SER A 15 -9.07 8.02 12.60
C SER A 15 -8.72 8.05 14.09
N HIS A 16 -8.38 6.91 14.68
CA HIS A 16 -7.98 6.76 16.08
C HIS A 16 -6.48 6.46 16.26
N ALA A 17 -5.67 6.58 15.20
CA ALA A 17 -4.22 6.40 15.32
C ALA A 17 -3.61 7.50 16.21
N LEU A 18 -2.69 7.10 17.10
CA LEU A 18 -2.02 8.02 18.04
C LEU A 18 -1.01 8.95 17.35
N SER A 19 -0.60 8.62 16.13
CA SER A 19 0.25 9.44 15.25
C SER A 19 -0.14 9.16 13.80
N ASP A 20 -0.01 10.18 12.95
CA ASP A 20 -0.05 10.08 11.48
C ASP A 20 -1.25 9.36 10.85
N GLY A 21 -2.37 9.27 11.56
CA GLY A 21 -3.57 8.58 11.08
C GLY A 21 -4.07 9.03 9.71
N ALA A 22 -3.95 10.32 9.39
CA ALA A 22 -4.33 10.86 8.07
C ALA A 22 -3.48 10.31 6.90
N ASN A 23 -2.28 9.79 7.19
CA ASN A 23 -1.35 9.24 6.20
C ASN A 23 -1.37 7.70 6.14
N MET A 24 -2.01 7.04 7.11
CA MET A 24 -2.06 5.57 7.19
C MET A 24 -3.15 4.99 6.29
N LEU A 25 -2.84 3.89 5.61
CA LEU A 25 -3.81 3.11 4.87
C LEU A 25 -4.71 2.33 5.86
N PRO A 26 -6.04 2.30 5.68
CA PRO A 26 -6.88 1.34 6.39
C PRO A 26 -6.39 -0.10 6.16
N LEU A 27 -6.15 -0.84 7.24
CA LEU A 27 -5.49 -2.15 7.18
C LEU A 27 -6.24 -3.16 6.31
N ASP A 28 -7.57 -3.08 6.28
CA ASP A 28 -8.44 -3.94 5.47
C ASP A 28 -8.28 -3.70 3.95
N GLN A 29 -7.72 -2.56 3.53
CA GLN A 29 -7.45 -2.24 2.13
C GLN A 29 -6.08 -2.71 1.64
N LEU A 30 -5.19 -3.12 2.56
CA LEU A 30 -3.80 -3.47 2.24
C LEU A 30 -3.72 -4.61 1.21
N ASP A 31 -4.47 -5.69 1.40
CA ASP A 31 -4.41 -6.86 0.51
C ASP A 31 -4.78 -6.51 -0.94
N SER A 32 -5.84 -5.73 -1.12
CA SER A 32 -6.30 -5.27 -2.45
C SER A 32 -5.27 -4.37 -3.12
N LEU A 33 -4.62 -3.48 -2.35
CA LEU A 33 -3.56 -2.61 -2.87
C LEU A 33 -2.35 -3.43 -3.32
N ILE A 34 -1.86 -4.36 -2.49
CA ILE A 34 -0.70 -5.19 -2.82
C ILE A 34 -0.98 -6.05 -4.06
N HIS A 35 -2.17 -6.65 -4.17
CA HIS A 35 -2.57 -7.39 -5.37
C HIS A 35 -2.48 -6.54 -6.65
N LYS A 36 -3.02 -5.33 -6.63
CA LYS A 36 -2.96 -4.40 -7.78
C LYS A 36 -1.52 -4.02 -8.13
N LEU A 37 -0.69 -3.72 -7.13
CA LEU A 37 0.71 -3.35 -7.33
C LEU A 37 1.54 -4.50 -7.91
N VAL A 38 1.28 -5.74 -7.50
CA VAL A 38 1.93 -6.93 -8.07
C VAL A 38 1.56 -7.11 -9.54
N ILE A 39 0.28 -6.91 -9.91
CA ILE A 39 -0.16 -6.96 -11.30
C ILE A 39 0.59 -5.90 -12.13
N LEU A 40 0.66 -4.67 -11.63
CA LEU A 40 1.38 -3.58 -12.31
C LEU A 40 2.87 -3.87 -12.46
N ARG A 41 3.55 -4.34 -11.39
CA ARG A 41 4.97 -4.73 -11.45
C ARG A 41 5.22 -5.78 -12.50
N LYS A 42 4.38 -6.81 -12.58
CA LYS A 42 4.48 -7.87 -13.60
C LYS A 42 4.30 -7.30 -15.00
N ALA A 43 3.27 -6.49 -15.22
CA ALA A 43 2.99 -5.91 -16.53
C ALA A 43 4.12 -5.02 -17.04
N VAL A 44 4.66 -4.15 -16.18
CA VAL A 44 5.75 -3.23 -16.53
C VAL A 44 7.07 -3.97 -16.77
N ASN A 45 7.34 -5.06 -16.03
CA ASN A 45 8.59 -5.83 -16.17
C ASN A 45 8.54 -6.90 -17.29
N SER A 46 7.38 -7.10 -17.92
CA SER A 46 7.21 -8.06 -19.03
C SER A 46 7.26 -7.39 -20.41
N LEU A 47 7.48 -6.07 -20.44
CA LEU A 47 7.76 -5.27 -21.64
C LEU A 47 9.27 -5.22 -21.88
#